data_AF-A0A5C7VHW3-F1
#
_entry.id   AF-A0A5C7VHW3-F1
#
_cell.length_a   1.000
_cell.length_b   1.000
_cell.length_c   1.000
_cell.angle_alpha   90.00
_cell.angle_beta   90.00
_cell.angle_gamma   90.00
#
_symmetry.space_group_name_H-M   'P 1'
#
loop_
_entity.id
_entity.type
_entity.pdbx_description
1 polymer ?
#
loop_
_entity_poly.entity_id
_entity_poly.type
_entity_poly.pdbx_seq_one_letter_code
_entity_poly.pdbx_strand_id
1 'polypeptide(L)' 'MKAADLTVDELQALIRKVVHEELQNIMADPDQHLELTDEIKTRLELSLGSSEHISLQEVKDKLKLA' A
#
# COMPACT_ATOMS: atom_id res chain seq x y z
N MET A 1 27.32 0.77 21.42
CA MET A 1 26.63 0.12 22.55
C MET A 1 26.31 -1.31 22.15
N LYS A 2 26.56 -2.29 23.02
CA LYS A 2 26.11 -3.66 22.76
C LYS A 2 24.65 -3.76 23.21
N ALA A 3 23.87 -4.64 22.57
CA ALA A 3 22.47 -4.83 22.95
C ALA A 3 22.31 -5.29 24.42
N ALA A 4 23.34 -5.95 24.97
CA ALA A 4 23.41 -6.37 26.36
C ALA A 4 23.51 -5.20 27.37
N ASP A 5 23.83 -4.00 26.91
CA ASP A 5 23.99 -2.82 27.76
C ASP A 5 22.66 -2.03 27.90
N LEU A 6 21.59 -2.46 27.24
CA LEU A 6 20.29 -1.77 27.22
C LEU A 6 19.41 -2.22 28.39
N THR A 7 18.69 -1.28 28.98
CA THR A 7 17.54 -1.59 29.82
C THR A 7 16.40 -2.17 28.98
N VAL A 8 15.44 -2.83 29.65
CA VAL A 8 14.26 -3.42 28.99
C VAL A 8 13.47 -2.36 28.21
N ASP A 9 13.33 -1.16 28.79
CA ASP A 9 12.58 -0.06 28.17
C ASP A 9 13.30 0.47 26.92
N GLU A 10 14.62 0.62 26.96
CA GLU A 10 15.42 1.06 25.82
C GLU A 10 15.41 0.01 24.69
N LEU A 11 15.49 -1.28 25.04
CA LEU A 11 15.38 -2.36 24.07
C LEU A 11 14.00 -2.37 23.42
N GLN A 12 12.93 -2.18 24.20
CA GLN A 12 11.57 -2.15 23.69
C GLN A 12 11.33 -0.93 22.78
N ALA A 13 11.89 0.23 23.12
CA ALA A 13 11.85 1.42 22.27
C ALA A 13 12.58 1.19 20.94
N LEU A 14 13.75 0.55 20.98
CA LEU A 14 14.53 0.22 19.79
C LEU A 14 13.78 -0.75 18.87
N ILE A 15 13.20 -1.82 19.42
CA ILE A 15 12.42 -2.79 18.65
C ILE A 15 11.20 -2.11 18.00
N ARG A 16 10.45 -1.29 18.74
CA ARG A 16 9.30 -0.58 18.17
C ARG A 16 9.70 0.33 17.01
N LYS A 17 10.82 1.04 17.15
CA LYS A 17 11.32 1.91 16.09
C LYS A 17 11.63 1.11 14.83
N VAL A 18 12.42 0.04 14.95
CA VAL A 18 12.81 -0.79 13.81
C VAL A 18 11.58 -1.42 13.15
N VAL A 19 10.66 -1.99 13.93
CA VAL A 19 9.42 -2.59 13.38
C VAL A 19 8.58 -1.53 12.67
N HIS A 20 8.48 -0.32 13.20
CA HIS A 20 7.77 0.76 12.56
C HIS A 20 8.41 1.17 11.22
N GLU A 21 9.73 1.31 11.19
CA GLU A 21 10.49 1.63 9.97
C GLU A 21 10.30 0.53 8.91
N GLU A 22 10.39 -0.75 9.29
CA GLU A 22 10.18 -1.86 8.36
C GLU A 22 8.74 -1.95 7.85
N LEU A 23 7.75 -1.70 8.71
CA LEU A 23 6.35 -1.62 8.28
C LEU A 23 6.13 -0.46 7.32
N GLN A 24 6.74 0.70 7.54
CA GLN A 24 6.69 1.81 6.58
C GLN A 24 7.32 1.43 5.25
N ASN A 25 8.42 0.68 5.24
CA ASN A 25 9.05 0.20 4.01
C ASN A 25 8.16 -0.79 3.23
N ILE A 26 7.42 -1.67 3.94
CA ILE A 26 6.50 -2.63 3.32
C ILE A 26 5.21 -1.97 2.83
N MET A 27 4.70 -0.99 3.58
CA MET A 27 3.46 -0.27 3.25
C MET A 27 3.70 0.93 2.34
N ALA A 28 4.94 1.29 2.07
CA ALA A 28 5.28 2.29 1.07
C ALA A 28 4.74 1.86 -0.28
N ASP A 29 4.29 2.84 -1.07
CA ASP A 29 3.81 2.59 -2.41
C ASP A 29 4.96 1.97 -3.23
N PRO A 30 4.83 0.71 -3.71
CA PRO A 30 5.89 0.06 -4.48
C PRO A 30 6.16 0.78 -5.81
N ASP A 31 5.19 1.55 -6.29
CA ASP A 31 5.29 2.33 -7.52
C ASP A 31 5.74 3.77 -7.27
N GLN A 32 6.12 4.11 -6.02
CA GLN A 32 6.54 5.45 -5.65
C GLN A 32 7.73 5.89 -6.53
N HIS A 33 7.55 7.02 -7.22
CA HIS A 33 8.50 7.61 -8.18
C HIS A 33 8.61 6.91 -9.55
N LEU A 34 7.82 5.88 -9.83
CA LEU A 34 7.76 5.33 -11.18
C LEU A 34 6.92 6.22 -12.10
N GLU A 35 7.42 6.42 -13.32
CA GLU A 35 6.65 7.08 -14.37
C GLU A 35 5.63 6.11 -14.96
N LEU A 36 4.48 6.65 -15.38
CA LEU A 36 3.47 5.90 -16.11
C LEU A 36 4.05 5.39 -17.43
N THR A 37 4.10 4.07 -17.59
CA THR A 37 4.44 3.44 -18.88
C THR A 37 3.34 3.71 -19.89
N ASP A 38 3.68 3.68 -21.18
CA ASP A 38 2.71 3.94 -22.25
C ASP A 38 1.59 2.89 -22.30
N GLU A 39 1.87 1.66 -21.85
CA GLU A 39 0.84 0.63 -21.66
C GLU A 39 -0.20 1.05 -20.61
N ILE A 40 0.25 1.51 -19.44
CA ILE A 40 -0.65 1.93 -18.37
C ILE A 40 -1.43 3.18 -18.79
N LYS A 41 -0.78 4.15 -19.46
CA LYS A 41 -1.47 5.34 -20.01
C LYS A 41 -2.59 4.93 -20.98
N THR A 42 -2.28 4.07 -21.94
CA THR A 42 -3.26 3.60 -22.94
C THR A 42 -4.45 2.92 -22.26
N ARG A 43 -4.20 2.06 -21.26
CA ARG A 43 -5.26 1.38 -20.51
C ARG A 43 -6.12 2.35 -19.71
N LEU A 44 -5.52 3.38 -19.11
CA LEU A 44 -6.25 4.41 -18.37
C LEU A 44 -7.13 5.25 -19.30
N GLU A 45 -6.61 5.67 -20.44
CA GLU A 45 -7.38 6.41 -21.45
C GLU A 45 -8.59 5.61 -21.94
N LEU A 46 -8.41 4.32 -22.22
CA LEU A 46 -9.51 3.42 -22.59
C LEU A 46 -10.55 3.29 -21.46
N SER A 47 -10.11 3.14 -20.22
CA SER A 47 -10.99 3.03 -19.06
C SER A 47 -11.80 4.31 -18.80
N LEU A 48 -11.15 5.47 -18.90
CA LEU A 48 -11.77 6.79 -18.71
C LEU A 48 -12.72 7.18 -19.85
N GLY A 49 -12.41 6.75 -21.08
CA GLY A 49 -13.28 6.93 -22.24
C GLY A 49 -14.43 5.92 -22.32
N SER A 50 -14.40 4.87 -21.49
CA SER A 50 -15.44 3.86 -21.47
C SER A 50 -16.72 4.43 -20.85
N SER A 51 -17.86 4.13 -21.47
CA SER A 51 -19.19 4.34 -20.86
C SER A 51 -19.69 3.09 -20.14
N GLU A 52 -18.95 1.98 -20.20
CA GLU A 52 -19.23 0.79 -19.40
C GLU A 52 -18.74 1.00 -17.97
N HIS A 53 -19.65 1.43 -17.13
CA HIS A 53 -19.49 1.42 -15.69
C HIS A 53 -20.63 0.62 -15.08
N ILE A 54 -20.31 -0.15 -14.04
CA ILE A 54 -21.32 -0.76 -13.19
C ILE A 54 -21.49 0.09 -11.95
N SER A 55 -22.72 0.22 -11.48
CA SER A 55 -23.02 0.94 -10.25
C SER A 55 -22.37 0.23 -9.05
N LEU A 56 -22.11 1.00 -7.99
CA LEU A 56 -21.61 0.44 -6.72
C LEU A 56 -22.54 -0.66 -6.19
N GLN A 57 -23.85 -0.55 -6.43
CA GLN A 57 -24.82 -1.57 -6.05
C GLN A 57 -24.61 -2.87 -6.82
N GLU A 58 -24.43 -2.79 -8.14
CA GLU A 58 -24.12 -3.97 -8.97
C GLU A 58 -22.78 -4.62 -8.59
N VAL A 59 -21.78 -3.82 -8.18
CA VAL A 59 -20.52 -4.34 -7.63
C VAL A 59 -20.78 -5.13 -6.35
N LYS A 60 -21.56 -4.58 -5.41
CA LYS A 60 -21.91 -5.27 -4.15
C LYS A 60 -22.64 -6.58 -4.40
N ASP A 61 -23.61 -6.57 -5.30
CA ASP A 61 -24.40 -7.74 -5.65
C ASP A 61 -23.53 -8.84 -6.27
N LYS A 62 -22.59 -8.48 -7.17
CA LYS A 62 -21.63 -9.43 -7.77
C LYS A 62 -20.66 -10.02 -6.74
N LEU A 63 -20.17 -9.19 -5.82
CA LEU A 63 -19.20 -9.57 -4.79
C LEU A 63 -19.84 -10.21 -3.56
N LYS A 64 -21.18 -10.30 -3.50
CA LYS A 64 -21.95 -10.79 -2.35
C LYS A 64 -21.59 -10.03 -1.06
N LEU A 65 -21.35 -8.73 -1.19
CA LEU A 65 -21.12 -7.84 -0.08
C LEU A 65 -22.50 -7.34 0.38
N ALA A 66 -22.90 -7.74 1.59
CA ALA A 66 -24.16 -7.35 2.21
C ALA A 66 -24.26 -5.83 2.46
#